data_AF-A0A517SAM8-F1
#
_entry.id   AF-A0A517SAM8-F1
#
_cell.length_a   1.000
_cell.length_b   1.000
_cell.length_c   1.000
_cell.angle_alpha   90.00
_cell.angle_beta   90.00
_cell.angle_gamma   90.00
#
_symmetry.space_group_name_H-M   'P 1'
#
loop_
_entity.id
_entity.type
_entity.pdbx_description
1 polymer ?
#
loop_
_entity_poly.entity_id
_entity_poly.type
_entity_poly.pdbx_seq_one_letter_code
_entity_poly.pdbx_strand_id
1 'polypeptide(L)'
;MLQRRGFLTAMLGILAGCGRPPEPAVPKSVTLTTDGHLTEHDVRVFLEIVSRLPGQKPPAFQPASELDLSFATGAQSLVDRWQAEFRSSSSPQTQARFWKRDTGVRSALSDCGVAPEEFASLLVRLSAAVVRESVDPNVDLAAFGEQADRTIASLCSEFDGLDRNPRLSPSVRNARADLLSAMLKEAVAYREFLRILESISAESVAAVARHRDVLRPLMPATESTLAFEKKLQSQSQILRASHELPARPSTPKKR
;
A
#
# COMPACT_ATOMS: atom_id res chain seq x y z
N MET A 1 68.71 -21.23 -1.67
CA MET A 1 69.99 -20.57 -1.33
C MET A 1 69.79 -19.06 -1.30
N LEU A 2 70.15 -18.44 -0.17
CA LEU A 2 70.61 -17.05 0.09
C LEU A 2 69.92 -15.86 -0.63
N GLN A 3 69.15 -15.03 0.07
CA GLN A 3 69.52 -13.86 0.92
C GLN A 3 69.79 -12.54 0.18
N ARG A 4 68.99 -11.50 0.49
CA ARG A 4 69.36 -10.12 0.92
C ARG A 4 68.09 -9.22 0.87
N ARG A 5 67.44 -8.91 2.01
CA ARG A 5 67.66 -7.74 2.90
C ARG A 5 67.69 -6.39 2.16
N GLY A 6 66.58 -5.67 2.27
CA GLY A 6 66.49 -4.21 2.16
C GLY A 6 65.58 -3.71 3.28
N PHE A 7 66.19 -3.21 4.35
CA PHE A 7 65.56 -2.47 5.44
C PHE A 7 65.17 -1.08 4.92
N LEU A 8 63.93 -0.65 5.12
CA LEU A 8 63.61 0.77 5.24
C LEU A 8 62.56 0.95 6.33
N THR A 9 63.09 1.41 7.45
CA THR A 9 62.43 1.93 8.63
C THR A 9 61.53 3.10 8.24
N ALA A 10 60.21 2.95 8.39
CA ALA A 10 59.30 4.08 8.44
C ALA A 10 58.77 4.19 9.87
N MET A 11 59.29 5.19 10.58
CA MET A 11 58.72 5.68 11.83
C MET A 11 57.25 6.06 11.59
N LEU A 12 56.31 5.33 12.20
CA LEU A 12 54.96 5.83 12.42
C LEU A 12 54.94 6.44 13.82
N GLY A 13 54.94 7.78 13.85
CA GLY A 13 54.80 8.56 15.07
C GLY A 13 53.49 8.24 15.77
N ILE A 14 53.62 7.82 17.02
CA ILE A 14 52.52 7.70 17.98
C ILE A 14 52.10 9.13 18.34
N LEU A 15 51.12 9.67 17.63
CA LEU A 15 50.33 10.79 18.12
C LEU A 15 49.33 10.23 19.11
N ALA A 16 49.78 10.07 20.36
CA ALA A 16 48.93 9.88 21.53
C ALA A 16 48.18 11.19 21.81
N GLY A 17 47.19 11.50 20.97
CA GLY A 17 46.12 12.41 21.32
C GLY A 17 45.15 11.66 22.22
N CYS A 18 45.12 12.01 23.51
CA CYS A 18 44.05 11.64 24.46
C CYS A 18 42.73 12.35 24.09
N GLY A 19 42.31 12.25 22.84
CA GLY A 19 40.93 12.53 22.45
C GLY A 19 40.12 11.33 22.89
N ARG A 20 39.22 11.54 23.86
CA ARG A 20 38.15 10.59 24.16
C ARG A 20 37.57 10.13 22.82
N PRO A 21 37.60 8.82 22.47
CA PRO A 21 36.95 8.37 21.26
C PRO A 21 35.51 8.88 21.32
N PRO A 22 34.98 9.49 20.23
CA PRO A 22 33.60 9.94 20.22
C PRO A 22 32.77 8.74 20.69
N GLU A 23 32.06 8.95 21.80
CA GLU A 23 31.17 7.95 22.36
C GLU A 23 30.32 7.45 21.18
N PRO A 24 30.38 6.15 20.85
CA PRO A 24 29.61 5.64 19.72
C PRO A 24 28.18 6.01 20.02
N ALA A 25 27.63 6.93 19.21
CA ALA A 25 26.27 7.40 19.39
C ALA A 25 25.41 6.14 19.41
N VAL A 26 24.89 5.79 20.59
CA VAL A 26 24.04 4.62 20.75
C VAL A 26 22.96 4.80 19.70
N PRO A 27 22.81 3.87 18.75
CA PRO A 27 21.78 4.00 17.73
C PRO A 27 20.47 4.17 18.47
N LYS A 28 19.86 5.36 18.31
CA LYS A 28 18.58 5.66 18.94
C LYS A 28 17.59 4.68 18.32
N SER A 29 17.33 3.59 19.03
CA SER A 29 16.32 2.63 18.64
C SER A 29 14.98 3.37 18.67
N VAL A 30 14.33 3.44 17.52
CA VAL A 30 13.07 4.13 17.42
C VAL A 30 11.94 3.16 17.76
N THR A 31 11.17 3.46 18.79
CA THR A 31 10.02 2.64 19.17
C THR A 31 8.81 3.01 18.31
N LEU A 32 8.23 2.03 17.63
CA LEU A 32 7.01 2.13 16.84
C LEU A 32 5.81 1.65 17.65
N THR A 33 4.67 2.30 17.50
CA THR A 33 3.44 1.81 18.13
C THR A 33 2.90 0.58 17.39
N THR A 34 2.53 -0.45 18.16
CA THR A 34 1.96 -1.70 17.66
C THR A 34 0.44 -1.75 17.71
N ASP A 35 -0.21 -0.79 18.36
CA ASP A 35 -1.65 -0.82 18.69
C ASP A 35 -2.57 -0.51 17.50
N GLY A 36 -2.10 -0.72 16.27
CA GLY A 36 -2.87 -0.58 15.03
C GLY A 36 -3.10 0.87 14.60
N HIS A 37 -3.29 1.81 15.54
CA HIS A 37 -3.52 3.22 15.26
C HIS A 37 -2.21 3.97 14.98
N LEU A 38 -2.22 4.88 14.01
CA LEU A 38 -1.12 5.80 13.75
C LEU A 38 -1.17 6.98 14.69
N THR A 39 -0.04 7.28 15.30
CA THR A 39 0.16 8.49 16.11
C THR A 39 1.02 9.51 15.37
N GLU A 40 1.00 10.73 15.88
CA GLU A 40 1.93 11.79 15.48
C GLU A 40 3.41 11.35 15.60
N HIS A 41 3.73 10.55 16.62
CA HIS A 41 5.06 10.00 16.82
C HIS A 41 5.44 9.08 15.66
N ASP A 42 4.56 8.16 15.26
CA ASP A 42 4.82 7.22 14.16
C ASP A 42 5.07 7.93 12.83
N VAL A 43 4.35 9.03 12.55
CA VAL A 43 4.58 9.85 11.36
C VAL A 43 5.97 10.48 11.38
N ARG A 44 6.39 11.08 12.50
CA ARG A 44 7.73 11.69 12.63
C ARG A 44 8.83 10.64 12.50
N VAL A 45 8.65 9.50 13.14
CA VAL A 45 9.58 8.37 13.03
C VAL A 45 9.71 7.91 11.58
N PHE A 46 8.59 7.77 10.88
CA PHE A 46 8.61 7.42 9.46
C PHE A 46 9.43 8.42 8.64
N LEU A 47 9.20 9.71 8.81
CA LEU A 47 9.93 10.76 8.09
C LEU A 47 11.43 10.74 8.43
N GLU A 48 11.78 10.49 9.69
CA GLU A 48 13.18 10.33 10.11
C GLU A 48 13.85 9.14 9.40
N ILE A 49 13.18 7.97 9.38
CA ILE A 49 13.70 6.78 8.69
C ILE A 49 13.84 7.05 7.20
N VAL A 50 12.83 7.63 6.56
CA VAL A 50 12.85 7.94 5.12
C VAL A 50 13.98 8.90 4.75
N SER A 51 14.30 9.87 5.61
CA SER A 51 15.42 10.79 5.38
C SER A 51 16.79 10.08 5.31
N ARG A 52 16.89 8.87 5.87
CA ARG A 52 18.10 8.04 5.90
C ARG A 52 18.08 6.93 4.84
N LEU A 53 16.96 6.71 4.16
CA LEU A 53 16.86 5.71 3.09
C LEU A 53 17.57 6.18 1.80
N PRO A 54 18.05 5.24 0.97
CA PRO A 54 18.57 5.57 -0.36
C PRO A 54 17.56 6.38 -1.19
N GLY A 55 17.99 7.52 -1.72
CA GLY A 55 17.12 8.40 -2.50
C GLY A 55 16.02 9.11 -1.71
N GLN A 56 16.05 9.05 -0.37
CA GLN A 56 15.10 9.70 0.54
C GLN A 56 13.64 9.35 0.23
N LYS A 57 13.41 8.10 -0.18
CA LYS A 57 12.08 7.57 -0.50
C LYS A 57 11.87 6.24 0.22
N PRO A 58 10.64 5.94 0.66
CA PRO A 58 10.34 4.59 1.08
C PRO A 58 10.51 3.62 -0.10
N PRO A 59 10.94 2.38 0.16
CA PRO A 59 10.99 1.34 -0.86
C PRO A 59 9.58 1.11 -1.41
N ALA A 60 9.49 0.90 -2.72
CA ALA A 60 8.21 0.59 -3.35
C ALA A 60 7.69 -0.77 -2.87
N PHE A 61 6.36 -0.88 -2.77
CA PHE A 61 5.71 -2.16 -2.58
C PHE A 61 5.99 -3.06 -3.78
N GLN A 62 6.46 -4.27 -3.49
CA GLN A 62 6.63 -5.29 -4.52
C GLN A 62 5.29 -5.97 -4.79
N PRO A 63 4.94 -6.25 -6.06
CA PRO A 63 3.74 -7.01 -6.36
C PRO A 63 3.83 -8.40 -5.73
N ALA A 64 2.67 -8.96 -5.38
CA ALA A 64 2.61 -10.38 -5.06
C ALA A 64 3.03 -11.19 -6.30
N SER A 65 3.62 -12.36 -6.09
CA SER A 65 3.99 -13.28 -7.17
C SER A 65 2.78 -13.56 -8.06
N GLU A 66 2.98 -13.56 -9.38
CA GLU A 66 1.95 -13.92 -10.36
C GLU A 66 1.38 -15.30 -9.99
N LEU A 67 0.09 -15.33 -9.69
CA LEU A 67 -0.60 -16.58 -9.41
C LEU A 67 -0.80 -17.35 -10.70
N ASP A 68 -0.44 -18.63 -10.69
CA ASP A 68 -0.87 -19.55 -11.72
C ASP A 68 -2.38 -19.84 -11.54
N LEU A 69 -3.18 -19.18 -12.37
CA LEU A 69 -4.64 -19.30 -12.37
C LEU A 69 -5.12 -20.52 -13.17
N SER A 70 -4.24 -21.29 -13.80
CA SER A 70 -4.61 -22.44 -14.66
C SER A 70 -5.36 -23.55 -13.90
N PHE A 71 -5.28 -23.57 -12.58
CA PHE A 71 -5.89 -24.58 -11.71
C PHE A 71 -7.22 -24.15 -11.05
N ALA A 72 -7.72 -22.95 -11.32
CA ALA A 72 -8.94 -22.49 -10.68
C ALA A 72 -10.17 -22.97 -11.47
N THR A 73 -10.88 -23.95 -10.91
CA THR A 73 -11.99 -24.66 -11.59
C THR A 73 -13.33 -23.93 -11.51
N GLY A 74 -13.43 -22.81 -10.78
CA GLY A 74 -14.69 -22.06 -10.61
C GLY A 74 -14.47 -20.66 -10.05
N ALA A 75 -15.51 -19.82 -10.16
CA ALA A 75 -15.40 -18.39 -9.88
C ALA A 75 -15.04 -18.06 -8.42
N GLN A 76 -15.55 -18.83 -7.46
CA GLN A 76 -15.23 -18.60 -6.04
C GLN A 76 -13.76 -18.92 -5.73
N SER A 77 -13.22 -20.02 -6.27
CA SER A 77 -11.80 -20.36 -6.07
C SER A 77 -10.88 -19.31 -6.69
N LEU A 78 -11.31 -18.72 -7.80
CA LEU A 78 -10.70 -17.58 -8.44
C LEU A 78 -10.72 -16.37 -7.49
N VAL A 79 -11.88 -15.97 -6.94
CA VAL A 79 -12.03 -14.90 -5.93
C VAL A 79 -11.10 -15.09 -4.73
N ASP A 80 -11.10 -16.28 -4.12
CA ASP A 80 -10.30 -16.57 -2.93
C ASP A 80 -8.80 -16.42 -3.21
N ARG A 81 -8.36 -16.83 -4.41
CA ARG A 81 -6.97 -16.67 -4.86
C ARG A 81 -6.58 -15.21 -5.00
N TRP A 82 -7.38 -14.39 -5.67
CA TRP A 82 -7.08 -12.97 -5.77
C TRP A 82 -7.13 -12.26 -4.42
N GLN A 83 -8.07 -12.61 -3.54
CA GLN A 83 -8.08 -12.08 -2.17
C GLN A 83 -6.77 -12.40 -1.43
N ALA A 84 -6.29 -13.65 -1.54
CA ALA A 84 -5.01 -14.05 -0.95
C ALA A 84 -3.83 -13.29 -1.58
N GLU A 85 -3.83 -13.10 -2.90
CA GLU A 85 -2.82 -12.32 -3.63
C GLU A 85 -2.75 -10.88 -3.11
N PHE A 86 -3.89 -10.18 -3.07
CA PHE A 86 -3.95 -8.79 -2.63
C PHE A 86 -3.53 -8.65 -1.16
N ARG A 87 -4.03 -9.52 -0.27
CA ARG A 87 -3.64 -9.51 1.15
C ARG A 87 -2.15 -9.79 1.34
N SER A 88 -1.59 -10.70 0.55
CA SER A 88 -0.15 -11.00 0.57
C SER A 88 0.68 -9.83 0.06
N SER A 89 0.22 -9.12 -0.97
CA SER A 89 0.90 -7.93 -1.50
C SER A 89 1.00 -6.80 -0.47
N SER A 90 0.01 -6.67 0.42
CA SER A 90 0.04 -5.71 1.52
C SER A 90 0.60 -6.28 2.83
N SER A 91 1.08 -7.53 2.86
CA SER A 91 1.61 -8.15 4.07
C SER A 91 2.97 -7.54 4.43
N PRO A 92 3.14 -7.03 5.66
CA PRO A 92 4.43 -6.54 6.13
C PRO A 92 5.55 -7.58 6.02
N GLN A 93 5.24 -8.85 6.27
CA GLN A 93 6.20 -9.95 6.20
C GLN A 93 6.65 -10.21 4.76
N THR A 94 5.73 -10.18 3.80
CA THR A 94 6.05 -10.33 2.38
C THR A 94 6.94 -9.19 1.91
N GLN A 95 6.60 -7.94 2.24
CA GLN A 95 7.36 -6.76 1.84
C GLN A 95 8.76 -6.73 2.48
N ALA A 96 8.84 -6.99 3.78
CA ALA A 96 10.10 -7.08 4.50
C ALA A 96 11.06 -8.12 3.90
N ARG A 97 10.55 -9.26 3.40
CA ARG A 97 11.38 -10.28 2.75
C ARG A 97 12.11 -9.74 1.52
N PHE A 98 11.48 -8.86 0.74
CA PHE A 98 12.13 -8.23 -0.40
C PHE A 98 13.16 -7.20 0.05
N TRP A 99 12.81 -6.37 1.02
CA TRP A 99 13.70 -5.30 1.50
C TRP A 99 14.92 -5.84 2.25
N LYS A 100 14.82 -7.02 2.88
CA LYS A 100 15.97 -7.73 3.47
C LYS A 100 17.06 -8.11 2.45
N ARG A 101 16.71 -8.20 1.16
CA ARG A 101 17.64 -8.49 0.06
C ARG A 101 18.29 -7.22 -0.50
N ASP A 102 17.68 -6.06 -0.28
CA ASP A 102 18.24 -4.77 -0.65
C ASP A 102 19.23 -4.32 0.44
N THR A 103 20.52 -4.27 0.09
CA THR A 103 21.58 -3.94 1.05
C THR A 103 21.49 -2.50 1.56
N GLY A 104 21.03 -1.56 0.73
CA GLY A 104 20.90 -0.16 1.08
C GLY A 104 19.74 0.07 2.04
N VAL A 105 18.56 -0.48 1.72
CA VAL A 105 17.38 -0.41 2.60
C VAL A 105 17.67 -1.12 3.93
N ARG A 106 18.24 -2.31 3.90
CA ARG A 106 18.57 -3.07 5.11
C ARG A 106 19.54 -2.33 6.02
N SER A 107 20.58 -1.70 5.47
CA SER A 107 21.55 -0.93 6.26
C SER A 107 20.87 0.26 6.93
N ALA A 108 20.13 1.06 6.17
CA ALA A 108 19.46 2.25 6.68
C ALA A 108 18.45 1.94 7.79
N LEU A 109 17.67 0.86 7.65
CA LEU A 109 16.75 0.41 8.69
C LEU A 109 17.49 -0.08 9.94
N SER A 110 18.60 -0.80 9.77
CA SER A 110 19.47 -1.24 10.87
C SER A 110 20.08 -0.06 11.63
N ASP A 111 20.49 0.99 10.92
CA ASP A 111 21.04 2.23 11.51
C ASP A 111 20.00 3.01 12.33
N CYS A 112 18.72 2.81 12.03
CA CYS A 112 17.59 3.33 12.81
C CYS A 112 17.15 2.39 13.94
N GLY A 113 17.74 1.18 14.03
CA GLY A 113 17.31 0.15 14.97
C GLY A 113 15.89 -0.37 14.73
N VAL A 114 15.42 -0.35 13.47
CA VAL A 114 14.05 -0.75 13.10
C VAL A 114 14.08 -2.04 12.29
N ALA A 115 13.23 -3.01 12.64
CA ALA A 115 13.12 -4.23 11.85
C ALA A 115 12.39 -3.95 10.53
N PRO A 116 12.78 -4.59 9.40
CA PRO A 116 12.09 -4.42 8.12
C PRO A 116 10.58 -4.70 8.18
N GLU A 117 10.15 -5.67 8.97
CA GLU A 117 8.73 -5.96 9.21
C GLU A 117 7.96 -4.82 9.89
N GLU A 118 8.59 -4.16 10.86
CA GLU A 118 7.97 -3.04 11.60
C GLU A 118 7.84 -1.82 10.68
N PHE A 119 8.88 -1.54 9.91
CA PHE A 119 8.84 -0.47 8.91
C PHE A 119 7.82 -0.76 7.80
N ALA A 120 7.70 -2.02 7.35
CA ALA A 120 6.68 -2.41 6.36
C ALA A 120 5.27 -2.23 6.90
N SER A 121 5.04 -2.63 8.15
CA SER A 121 3.75 -2.44 8.84
C SER A 121 3.40 -0.94 8.96
N LEU A 122 4.37 -0.11 9.33
CA LEU A 122 4.21 1.33 9.39
C LEU A 122 3.88 1.93 8.01
N LEU A 123 4.63 1.56 6.97
CA LEU A 123 4.42 2.07 5.62
C LEU A 123 3.05 1.68 5.06
N VAL A 124 2.58 0.46 5.28
CA VAL A 124 1.24 0.01 4.87
C VAL A 124 0.16 0.84 5.56
N ARG A 125 0.25 1.00 6.89
CA ARG A 125 -0.70 1.81 7.66
C ARG A 125 -0.70 3.26 7.20
N LEU A 126 0.47 3.88 7.02
CA LEU A 126 0.60 5.26 6.56
C LEU A 126 0.05 5.45 5.16
N SER A 127 0.38 4.56 4.24
CA SER A 127 -0.12 4.62 2.86
C SER A 127 -1.65 4.53 2.83
N ALA A 128 -2.24 3.62 3.60
CA ALA A 128 -3.69 3.50 3.73
C ALA A 128 -4.33 4.75 4.37
N ALA A 129 -3.71 5.31 5.41
CA ALA A 129 -4.21 6.50 6.08
C ALA A 129 -4.11 7.77 5.21
N VAL A 130 -3.04 7.91 4.41
CA VAL A 130 -2.91 8.99 3.41
C VAL A 130 -4.01 8.89 2.37
N VAL A 131 -4.30 7.69 1.86
CA VAL A 131 -5.42 7.54 0.92
C VAL A 131 -6.74 7.83 1.62
N ARG A 132 -6.97 7.32 2.84
CA ARG A 132 -8.21 7.57 3.59
C ARG A 132 -8.43 9.06 3.86
N GLU A 133 -7.38 9.81 4.18
CA GLU A 133 -7.41 11.27 4.36
C GLU A 133 -7.85 12.00 3.09
N SER A 134 -7.46 11.51 1.93
CA SER A 134 -7.84 12.10 0.64
C SER A 134 -9.29 11.84 0.24
N VAL A 135 -9.96 10.87 0.87
CA VAL A 135 -11.36 10.52 0.61
C VAL A 135 -12.27 11.46 1.39
N ASP A 136 -13.29 12.00 0.72
CA ASP A 136 -14.30 12.86 1.35
C ASP A 136 -14.91 12.17 2.60
N PRO A 137 -14.97 12.83 3.77
CA PRO A 137 -15.49 12.22 4.98
C PRO A 137 -16.97 11.81 4.89
N ASN A 138 -17.73 12.39 3.96
CA ASN A 138 -19.14 12.04 3.74
C ASN A 138 -19.33 10.81 2.84
N VAL A 139 -18.25 10.24 2.30
CA VAL A 139 -18.32 9.00 1.52
C VAL A 139 -18.56 7.83 2.47
N ASP A 140 -19.68 7.13 2.25
CA ASP A 140 -20.00 5.87 2.92
C ASP A 140 -19.21 4.72 2.28
N LEU A 141 -18.04 4.42 2.84
CA LEU A 141 -17.19 3.32 2.38
C LEU A 141 -17.88 1.95 2.51
N ALA A 142 -18.73 1.77 3.53
CA ALA A 142 -19.42 0.50 3.75
C ALA A 142 -20.43 0.23 2.62
N ALA A 143 -21.16 1.25 2.17
CA ALA A 143 -22.05 1.14 1.01
C ALA A 143 -21.29 0.76 -0.28
N PHE A 144 -20.09 1.31 -0.48
CA PHE A 144 -19.22 0.89 -1.60
C PHE A 144 -18.71 -0.54 -1.44
N GLY A 145 -18.42 -0.98 -0.20
CA GLY A 145 -18.05 -2.35 0.13
C GLY A 145 -19.16 -3.33 -0.24
N GLU A 146 -20.39 -3.07 0.18
CA GLU A 146 -21.57 -3.88 -0.18
C GLU A 146 -21.80 -3.92 -1.69
N GLN A 147 -21.62 -2.79 -2.38
CA GLN A 147 -21.77 -2.74 -3.84
C GLN A 147 -20.70 -3.58 -4.54
N ALA A 148 -19.46 -3.58 -4.03
CA ALA A 148 -18.39 -4.43 -4.54
C ALA A 148 -18.70 -5.91 -4.31
N ASP A 149 -19.20 -6.28 -3.13
CA ASP A 149 -19.60 -7.65 -2.80
C ASP A 149 -20.74 -8.14 -3.72
N ARG A 150 -21.75 -7.29 -4.00
CA ARG A 150 -22.80 -7.58 -5.00
C ARG A 150 -22.24 -7.78 -6.40
N THR A 151 -21.27 -6.96 -6.80
CA THR A 151 -20.63 -7.05 -8.11
C THR A 151 -19.84 -8.35 -8.26
N ILE A 152 -19.07 -8.74 -7.23
CA ILE A 152 -18.34 -10.02 -7.20
C ILE A 152 -19.33 -11.18 -7.31
N ALA A 153 -20.41 -11.19 -6.53
CA ALA A 153 -21.41 -12.24 -6.58
C ALA A 153 -22.07 -12.38 -7.97
N SER A 154 -22.41 -11.25 -8.60
CA SER A 154 -22.95 -11.24 -9.97
C SER A 154 -21.97 -11.83 -10.98
N LEU A 155 -20.70 -11.38 -10.93
CA LEU A 155 -19.65 -11.86 -11.83
C LEU A 155 -19.37 -13.36 -11.63
N CYS A 156 -19.39 -13.85 -10.38
CA CYS A 156 -19.27 -15.28 -10.11
C CYS A 156 -20.41 -16.07 -10.74
N SER A 157 -21.65 -15.60 -10.59
CA SER A 157 -22.81 -16.26 -11.20
C SER A 157 -22.73 -16.27 -12.74
N GLU A 158 -22.22 -15.19 -13.36
CA GLU A 158 -22.01 -15.14 -14.81
C GLU A 158 -20.91 -16.08 -15.28
N PHE A 159 -19.80 -16.15 -14.53
CA PHE A 159 -18.65 -16.99 -14.82
C PHE A 159 -19.03 -18.48 -14.74
N ASP A 160 -19.64 -18.91 -13.65
CA ASP A 160 -20.10 -20.30 -13.46
C ASP A 160 -21.25 -20.66 -14.43
N GLY A 161 -21.94 -19.66 -14.98
CA GLY A 161 -22.97 -19.83 -16.00
C GLY A 161 -22.43 -20.12 -17.40
N LEU A 162 -21.14 -19.90 -17.68
CA LEU A 162 -20.55 -20.08 -19.01
C LEU A 162 -20.66 -21.53 -19.50
N ASP A 163 -20.44 -22.51 -18.62
CA ASP A 163 -20.51 -23.93 -18.97
C ASP A 163 -21.95 -24.43 -19.16
N ARG A 164 -22.95 -23.66 -18.74
CA ARG A 164 -24.37 -24.00 -18.90
C ARG A 164 -24.94 -23.57 -20.25
N ASN A 165 -24.19 -22.82 -21.06
CA ASN A 165 -24.66 -22.35 -22.36
C ASN A 165 -24.06 -23.18 -23.51
N PRO A 166 -24.80 -24.19 -24.03
CA PRO A 166 -24.29 -25.08 -25.08
C PRO A 166 -24.12 -24.38 -26.44
N ARG A 167 -24.56 -23.12 -26.59
CA ARG A 167 -24.44 -22.35 -27.84
C ARG A 167 -23.11 -21.61 -27.98
N LEU A 168 -22.30 -21.54 -26.91
CA LEU A 168 -21.00 -20.88 -26.96
C LEU A 168 -19.97 -21.80 -27.61
N SER A 169 -19.30 -21.31 -28.66
CA SER A 169 -18.12 -21.99 -29.17
C SER A 169 -17.00 -21.94 -28.13
N PRO A 170 -16.06 -22.91 -28.13
CA PRO A 170 -14.96 -22.94 -27.15
C PRO A 170 -14.14 -21.64 -27.12
N SER A 171 -13.87 -21.05 -28.29
CA SER A 171 -13.13 -19.78 -28.39
C SER A 171 -13.88 -18.61 -27.74
N VAL A 172 -15.18 -18.46 -28.00
CA VAL A 172 -16.00 -17.39 -27.41
C VAL A 172 -16.15 -17.59 -25.91
N ARG A 173 -16.32 -18.84 -25.46
CA ARG A 173 -16.38 -19.18 -24.04
C ARG A 173 -15.09 -18.80 -23.32
N ASN A 174 -13.93 -19.17 -23.86
CA ASN A 174 -12.64 -18.86 -23.25
C ASN A 174 -12.41 -17.34 -23.20
N ALA A 175 -12.66 -16.62 -24.30
CA ALA A 175 -12.53 -15.16 -24.32
C ALA A 175 -13.44 -14.46 -23.29
N ARG A 176 -14.66 -14.99 -23.09
CA ARG A 176 -15.58 -14.46 -22.07
C ARG A 176 -15.13 -14.82 -20.65
N ALA A 177 -14.58 -16.01 -20.44
CA ALA A 177 -14.01 -16.41 -19.16
C ALA A 177 -12.81 -15.51 -18.80
N ASP A 178 -11.93 -15.21 -19.75
CA ASP A 178 -10.78 -14.32 -19.55
C ASP A 178 -11.23 -12.90 -19.16
N LEU A 179 -12.25 -12.37 -19.85
CA LEU A 179 -12.83 -11.07 -19.53
C LEU A 179 -13.45 -11.04 -18.12
N LEU A 180 -14.29 -12.03 -17.79
CA LEU A 180 -14.93 -12.11 -16.47
C LEU A 180 -13.90 -12.33 -15.35
N SER A 181 -12.83 -13.09 -15.62
CA SER A 181 -11.71 -13.28 -14.71
C SER A 181 -10.98 -11.96 -14.43
N ALA A 182 -10.71 -11.15 -15.46
CA ALA A 182 -10.12 -9.82 -15.30
C ALA A 182 -11.04 -8.88 -14.48
N MET A 183 -12.34 -8.87 -14.79
CA MET A 183 -13.33 -8.07 -14.04
C MET A 183 -13.45 -8.52 -12.57
N LEU A 184 -13.42 -9.82 -12.31
CA LEU A 184 -13.40 -10.38 -10.95
C LEU A 184 -12.15 -9.94 -10.21
N LYS A 185 -10.97 -10.02 -10.82
CA LYS A 185 -9.72 -9.54 -10.22
C LYS A 185 -9.83 -8.08 -9.80
N GLU A 186 -10.33 -7.20 -10.67
CA GLU A 186 -10.52 -5.79 -10.36
C GLU A 186 -11.54 -5.55 -9.24
N ALA A 187 -12.68 -6.26 -9.27
CA ALA A 187 -13.71 -6.13 -8.24
C ALA A 187 -13.21 -6.59 -6.86
N VAL A 188 -12.46 -7.69 -6.81
CA VAL A 188 -11.82 -8.20 -5.59
C VAL A 188 -10.74 -7.24 -5.10
N ALA A 189 -9.91 -6.69 -5.99
CA ALA A 189 -8.92 -5.67 -5.63
C ALA A 189 -9.58 -4.45 -4.97
N TYR A 190 -10.66 -3.97 -5.59
CA TYR A 190 -11.44 -2.84 -5.12
C TYR A 190 -12.03 -3.11 -3.73
N ARG A 191 -12.59 -4.30 -3.51
CA ARG A 191 -13.15 -4.69 -2.21
C ARG A 191 -12.10 -4.80 -1.11
N GLU A 192 -10.96 -5.44 -1.39
CA GLU A 192 -9.87 -5.56 -0.42
C GLU A 192 -9.28 -4.20 -0.06
N PHE A 193 -9.20 -3.28 -1.02
CA PHE A 193 -8.76 -1.92 -0.76
C PHE A 193 -9.74 -1.16 0.14
N LEU A 194 -11.05 -1.23 -0.14
CA LEU A 194 -12.08 -0.64 0.71
C LEU A 194 -12.01 -1.17 2.15
N ARG A 195 -11.81 -2.48 2.31
CA ARG A 195 -11.65 -3.12 3.63
C ARG A 195 -10.47 -2.56 4.41
N ILE A 196 -9.36 -2.25 3.72
CA ILE A 196 -8.20 -1.59 4.33
C ILE A 196 -8.61 -0.19 4.80
N LEU A 197 -9.25 0.61 3.93
CA LEU A 197 -9.67 1.98 4.27
C LEU A 197 -10.70 2.03 5.41
N GLU A 198 -11.64 1.09 5.46
CA GLU A 198 -12.64 0.93 6.52
C GLU A 198 -12.02 0.67 7.89
N SER A 199 -10.84 0.02 7.93
CA SER A 199 -10.14 -0.27 9.18
C SER A 199 -9.30 0.91 9.71
N ILE A 200 -9.17 2.00 8.95
CA ILE A 200 -8.42 3.19 9.36
C ILE A 200 -9.27 4.07 10.27
N SER A 201 -8.85 4.17 11.53
CA SER A 201 -9.44 5.05 12.54
C SER A 201 -9.32 6.54 12.21
N ALA A 202 -10.23 7.36 12.76
CA ALA A 202 -10.23 8.82 12.59
C ALA A 202 -8.95 9.46 13.18
N GLU A 203 -8.39 8.91 14.25
CA GLU A 203 -7.17 9.36 14.90
C GLU A 203 -5.96 9.21 13.96
N SER A 204 -5.90 8.11 13.22
CA SER A 204 -4.85 7.87 12.23
C SER A 204 -4.94 8.86 11.07
N VAL A 205 -6.16 9.15 10.61
CA VAL A 205 -6.40 10.19 9.59
C VAL A 205 -5.96 11.56 10.10
N ALA A 206 -6.32 11.92 11.33
CA ALA A 206 -5.95 13.20 11.92
C ALA A 206 -4.43 13.37 12.11
N ALA A 207 -3.71 12.30 12.47
CA ALA A 207 -2.25 12.30 12.56
C ALA A 207 -1.60 12.55 11.18
N VAL A 208 -2.09 11.89 10.14
CA VAL A 208 -1.59 12.06 8.76
C VAL A 208 -1.93 13.42 8.17
N ALA A 209 -3.12 13.95 8.43
CA ALA A 209 -3.58 15.23 7.88
C ALA A 209 -2.65 16.40 8.21
N ARG A 210 -2.00 16.38 9.38
CA ARG A 210 -1.03 17.41 9.80
C ARG A 210 0.27 17.42 8.98
N HIS A 211 0.60 16.30 8.34
CA HIS A 211 1.83 16.10 7.56
C HIS A 211 1.56 15.84 6.09
N ARG A 212 0.34 16.09 5.63
CA ARG A 212 -0.16 15.74 4.30
C ARG A 212 0.79 16.16 3.18
N ASP A 213 1.24 17.41 3.21
CA ASP A 213 2.06 18.00 2.14
C ASP A 213 3.42 17.32 2.01
N VAL A 214 3.94 16.74 3.10
CA VAL A 214 5.21 16.01 3.14
C VAL A 214 5.01 14.54 2.82
N LEU A 215 3.96 13.92 3.37
CA LEU A 215 3.70 12.49 3.20
C LEU A 215 3.26 12.13 1.79
N ARG A 216 2.36 12.91 1.18
CA ARG A 216 1.77 12.62 -0.13
C ARG A 216 2.81 12.38 -1.24
N PRO A 217 3.86 13.20 -1.43
CA PRO A 217 4.87 12.95 -2.46
C PRO A 217 5.81 11.78 -2.13
N LEU A 218 5.84 11.32 -0.87
CA LEU A 218 6.69 10.22 -0.43
C LEU A 218 5.99 8.86 -0.53
N MET A 219 4.66 8.81 -0.48
CA MET A 219 3.94 7.54 -0.49
C MET A 219 4.15 6.78 -1.81
N PRO A 220 4.43 5.47 -1.77
CA PRO A 220 4.52 4.66 -2.98
C PRO A 220 3.14 4.59 -3.64
N ALA A 221 3.00 5.23 -4.79
CA ALA A 221 1.81 5.09 -5.62
C ALA A 221 1.89 3.77 -6.40
N THR A 222 0.93 2.87 -6.19
CA THR A 222 0.73 1.75 -7.10
C THR A 222 -0.30 2.13 -8.17
N GLU A 223 -0.21 1.53 -9.36
CA GLU A 223 -1.21 1.75 -10.42
C GLU A 223 -2.64 1.48 -9.93
N SER A 224 -2.82 0.44 -9.11
CA SER A 224 -4.09 0.10 -8.47
C SER A 224 -4.59 1.21 -7.53
N THR A 225 -3.70 1.80 -6.73
CA THR A 225 -4.07 2.92 -5.83
C THR A 225 -4.53 4.14 -6.64
N LEU A 226 -3.83 4.47 -7.72
CA LEU A 226 -4.19 5.61 -8.58
C LEU A 226 -5.50 5.38 -9.34
N ALA A 227 -5.69 4.18 -9.90
CA ALA A 227 -6.93 3.80 -10.57
C ALA A 227 -8.12 3.85 -9.59
N PHE A 228 -7.89 3.42 -8.35
CA PHE A 228 -8.88 3.47 -7.28
C PHE A 228 -9.25 4.90 -6.88
N GLU A 229 -8.27 5.76 -6.60
CA GLU A 229 -8.52 7.16 -6.23
C GLU A 229 -9.37 7.85 -7.30
N LYS A 230 -9.05 7.61 -8.58
CA LYS A 230 -9.83 8.11 -9.72
C LYS A 230 -11.26 7.57 -9.73
N LYS A 231 -11.47 6.29 -9.38
CA LYS A 231 -12.79 5.65 -9.32
C LYS A 231 -13.64 6.18 -8.15
N LEU A 232 -13.06 6.39 -6.97
CA LEU A 232 -13.77 7.02 -5.86
C LEU A 232 -14.15 8.48 -6.17
N GLN A 233 -13.24 9.23 -6.79
CA GLN A 233 -13.49 10.61 -7.17
C GLN A 233 -14.60 10.71 -8.23
N SER A 234 -14.66 9.80 -9.20
CA SER A 234 -15.72 9.80 -10.19
C SER A 234 -17.08 9.42 -9.59
N GLN A 235 -17.12 8.44 -8.68
CA GLN A 235 -18.37 8.00 -8.05
C GLN A 235 -18.92 8.99 -7.02
N SER A 236 -18.05 9.69 -6.28
CA SER A 236 -18.47 10.74 -5.34
C SER A 236 -19.08 11.98 -6.02
N GLN A 237 -18.63 12.32 -7.23
CA GLN A 237 -19.22 13.40 -8.02
C GLN A 237 -20.65 13.09 -8.48
N ILE A 238 -20.94 11.84 -8.84
CA ILE A 238 -22.27 11.39 -9.30
C ILE A 238 -23.29 11.47 -8.16
N LEU A 239 -22.89 11.12 -6.94
CA LEU A 239 -23.75 11.21 -5.75
C LEU A 239 -24.07 12.67 -5.38
N ARG A 240 -23.14 13.61 -5.57
CA ARG A 240 -23.39 15.04 -5.35
C ARG A 240 -24.37 15.65 -6.36
N ALA A 241 -24.28 15.28 -7.64
CA ALA A 241 -25.19 15.79 -8.66
C ALA A 241 -26.64 15.32 -8.47
N SER A 242 -26.85 14.18 -7.82
CA SER A 242 -28.18 13.61 -7.58
C SER A 242 -28.93 14.28 -6.41
N HIS A 243 -28.26 15.17 -5.66
CA HIS A 243 -28.81 15.87 -4.49
C HIS A 243 -28.97 17.39 -4.69
N GLU A 244 -28.94 17.90 -5.93
CA GLU A 244 -29.39 19.28 -6.18
C GLU A 244 -30.91 19.40 -5.92
N LEU A 245 -31.23 20.12 -4.84
CA LEU A 245 -32.59 20.42 -4.39
C LEU A 245 -33.46 20.97 -5.52
N PRO A 246 -34.75 20.58 -5.62
CA PRO A 246 -35.65 21.10 -6.64
C PRO A 246 -35.74 22.62 -6.52
N ALA A 247 -35.51 23.29 -7.64
CA ALA A 247 -35.61 24.73 -7.78
C ALA A 247 -36.94 25.22 -7.17
N ARG A 248 -36.85 26.14 -6.21
CA ARG A 248 -38.03 26.80 -5.62
C ARG A 248 -38.88 27.38 -6.75
N PRO A 249 -40.19 27.06 -6.82
CA PRO A 249 -41.07 27.67 -7.80
C PRO A 249 -41.11 29.18 -7.57
N SER A 250 -40.83 29.94 -8.63
CA SER A 250 -40.96 31.39 -8.63
C SER A 250 -42.43 31.75 -8.45
N THR A 251 -42.74 32.48 -7.37
CA THR A 251 -44.07 33.02 -7.13
C THR A 251 -44.45 34.00 -8.25
N PRO A 252 -45.63 33.86 -8.87
CA PRO A 252 -46.07 34.77 -9.92
C PRO A 252 -46.39 36.15 -9.32
N LYS A 253 -45.80 37.19 -9.91
CA LYS A 253 -46.17 38.59 -9.66
C LYS A 253 -47.62 38.79 -10.13
N LYS A 254 -48.55 38.95 -9.19
CA LYS A 254 -49.90 39.44 -9.50
C LYS A 254 -49.81 40.88 -10.01
N ARG A 255 -50.40 41.13 -11.18
CA ARG A 255 -50.84 42.46 -11.65
C ARG A 255 -52.27 42.66 -11.20
#